data_AF-A0A3B9AEB8-F1
#
_entry.id   AF-A0A3B9AEB8-F1
#
_cell.length_a   1.000
_cell.length_b   1.000
_cell.length_c   1.000
_cell.angle_alpha   90.00
_cell.angle_beta   90.00
_cell.angle_gamma   90.00
#
_symmetry.space_group_name_H-M   'P 1'
#
loop_
_entity.id
_entity.type
_entity.pdbx_description
1 polymer ?
#
loop_
_entity_poly.entity_id
_entity_poly.type
_entity_poly.pdbx_seq_one_letter_code
_entity_poly.pdbx_strand_id
1 'polypeptide(L)'
;RECGKQRVILCERGSNFGYDNLVVDMLGFEVMKQASGGMPVIFDVTHALQCRDPGGAASGGRRAQLPELARAGIATGLAGLFLEAHPNPDEARCDGPSALKLDLLAAFLEQVKAVDEVVKALPTLDTA
;
A
#
# COMPACT_ATOMS: atom_id res chain seq x y z
N ARG A 1 -18.22 -15.08 4.53
CA ARG A 1 -19.62 -14.90 5.02
C ARG A 1 -20.28 -16.22 5.37
N GLU A 2 -20.01 -17.29 4.63
CA GLU A 2 -20.51 -18.65 4.85
C GLU A 2 -20.31 -19.15 6.30
N CYS A 3 -19.15 -18.87 6.91
CA CYS A 3 -18.87 -19.25 8.31
C CYS A 3 -19.25 -18.16 9.35
N GLY A 4 -20.16 -17.23 9.01
CA GLY A 4 -20.66 -16.19 9.93
C GLY A 4 -19.70 -15.03 10.23
N LYS A 5 -18.49 -15.00 9.65
CA LYS A 5 -17.57 -13.85 9.77
C LYS A 5 -17.87 -12.79 8.70
N GLN A 6 -18.22 -11.58 9.13
CA GLN A 6 -18.57 -10.45 8.25
C GLN A 6 -17.58 -9.28 8.32
N ARG A 7 -16.73 -9.21 9.35
CA ARG A 7 -15.68 -8.19 9.48
C ARG A 7 -14.41 -8.71 8.82
N VAL A 8 -14.29 -8.45 7.52
CA VAL A 8 -13.13 -8.81 6.70
C VAL A 8 -12.56 -7.52 6.11
N ILE A 9 -11.23 -7.46 6.04
CA ILE A 9 -10.48 -6.38 5.41
C ILE A 9 -9.70 -7.01 4.26
N LEU A 10 -9.67 -6.34 3.12
CA LEU A 10 -8.81 -6.69 1.99
C LEU A 10 -7.56 -5.82 2.03
N CYS A 11 -6.39 -6.40 1.78
CA CYS A 11 -5.12 -5.68 1.80
C CYS A 11 -4.36 -5.93 0.49
N GLU A 12 -4.19 -4.89 -0.32
CA GLU A 12 -3.37 -4.90 -1.53
C GLU A 12 -1.90 -4.81 -1.16
N ARG A 13 -1.03 -5.59 -1.81
CA ARG A 13 0.42 -5.63 -1.52
C ARG A 13 1.29 -5.84 -2.76
N GLY A 14 0.76 -5.53 -3.93
CA GLY A 14 1.37 -5.74 -5.24
C GLY A 14 1.01 -7.09 -5.86
N SER A 15 0.97 -7.09 -7.19
CA SER A 15 0.86 -8.28 -8.04
C SER A 15 2.18 -8.56 -8.73
N ASN A 16 2.50 -9.83 -8.96
CA ASN A 16 3.72 -10.23 -9.66
C ASN A 16 3.75 -9.64 -11.08
N PHE A 17 4.86 -8.98 -11.41
CA PHE A 17 5.09 -8.39 -12.73
C PHE A 17 6.37 -8.94 -13.35
N GLY A 18 6.24 -10.10 -13.99
CA GLY A 18 7.38 -10.88 -14.44
C GLY A 18 8.10 -11.55 -13.28
N TYR A 19 9.42 -11.75 -13.43
CA TYR A 19 10.24 -12.36 -12.38
C TYR A 19 10.70 -11.31 -11.36
N ASP A 20 10.65 -11.69 -10.08
CA ASP A 20 11.27 -10.96 -8.97
C ASP A 20 10.83 -9.49 -8.78
N ASN A 21 9.68 -9.10 -9.32
CA ASN A 21 9.18 -7.73 -9.25
C ASN A 21 7.66 -7.66 -9.02
N LEU A 22 7.22 -6.54 -8.47
CA LEU A 22 5.82 -6.23 -8.18
C LEU A 22 5.37 -4.93 -8.85
N VAL A 23 4.11 -4.94 -9.27
CA VAL A 23 3.35 -3.76 -9.72
C VAL A 23 2.07 -3.64 -8.90
N VAL A 24 1.62 -2.42 -8.67
CA VAL A 24 0.30 -2.13 -8.08
C VAL A 24 -0.56 -1.55 -9.18
N ASP A 25 -1.64 -2.25 -9.51
CA ASP A 25 -2.69 -1.70 -10.37
C ASP A 25 -3.68 -0.91 -9.51
N MET A 26 -3.65 0.41 -9.63
CA MET A 26 -4.51 1.32 -8.87
C MET A 26 -6.00 1.12 -9.20
N LEU A 27 -6.32 0.60 -10.40
CA LEU A 27 -7.70 0.29 -10.78
C LEU A 27 -8.25 -0.90 -9.98
N GLY A 28 -7.37 -1.80 -9.53
CA GLY A 28 -7.73 -3.00 -8.76
C GLY A 28 -8.42 -2.69 -7.44
N PHE A 29 -8.18 -1.52 -6.83
CA PHE A 29 -8.82 -1.13 -5.58
C PHE A 29 -10.34 -1.07 -5.68
N GLU A 30 -10.86 -0.43 -6.72
CA GLU A 30 -12.31 -0.30 -6.91
C GLU A 30 -12.94 -1.65 -7.27
N VAL A 31 -12.25 -2.44 -8.09
CA VAL A 31 -12.67 -3.83 -8.40
C VAL A 31 -12.81 -4.66 -7.12
N MET A 32 -11.84 -4.56 -6.19
CA MET A 32 -11.90 -5.26 -4.90
C MET A 32 -13.07 -4.76 -4.03
N LYS A 33 -13.32 -3.45 -3.96
CA LYS A 33 -14.46 -2.90 -3.21
C LYS A 33 -15.78 -3.46 -3.77
N GLN A 34 -15.96 -3.44 -5.08
CA GLN A 34 -17.19 -3.92 -5.72
C GLN A 34 -17.39 -5.42 -5.52
N ALA A 35 -16.36 -6.23 -5.82
CA ALA A 35 -16.43 -7.68 -5.70
C ALA A 35 -16.66 -8.17 -4.26
N SER A 36 -16.25 -7.39 -3.26
CA SER A 36 -16.42 -7.71 -1.84
C SER A 36 -17.70 -7.16 -1.21
N GLY A 37 -18.50 -6.40 -1.95
CA GLY A 37 -19.70 -5.74 -1.45
C GLY A 37 -19.36 -4.59 -0.49
N GLY A 38 -18.36 -3.78 -0.85
CA GLY A 38 -17.96 -2.56 -0.13
C GLY A 38 -17.10 -2.80 1.10
N MET A 39 -16.38 -3.92 1.18
CA MET A 39 -15.49 -4.15 2.33
C MET A 39 -14.32 -3.14 2.35
N PRO A 40 -13.78 -2.83 3.54
CA PRO A 40 -12.60 -1.98 3.65
C PRO A 40 -11.43 -2.55 2.85
N VAL A 41 -10.85 -1.71 2.00
CA VAL A 41 -9.63 -2.01 1.26
C VAL A 41 -8.50 -1.15 1.82
N ILE A 42 -7.44 -1.81 2.27
CA ILE A 42 -6.19 -1.23 2.77
C ILE A 42 -5.10 -1.45 1.71
N PHE A 43 -4.15 -0.52 1.65
CA PHE A 43 -2.97 -0.66 0.83
C PHE A 43 -1.71 -0.82 1.68
N ASP A 44 -1.04 -1.96 1.54
CA ASP A 44 0.28 -2.23 2.08
C ASP A 44 1.37 -1.71 1.14
N VAL A 45 1.74 -0.46 1.37
CA VAL A 45 2.75 0.22 0.54
C VAL A 45 4.15 -0.34 0.76
N THR A 46 4.42 -0.91 1.95
CA THR A 46 5.77 -1.41 2.28
C THR A 46 6.06 -2.65 1.46
N HIS A 47 5.15 -3.63 1.51
CA HIS A 47 5.32 -4.89 0.82
C HIS A 47 5.13 -4.78 -0.70
N ALA A 48 4.34 -3.81 -1.17
CA ALA A 48 4.21 -3.50 -2.59
C ALA A 48 5.52 -2.99 -3.24
N LEU A 49 6.45 -2.46 -2.45
CA LEU A 49 7.74 -1.96 -2.94
C LEU A 49 8.82 -3.04 -3.02
N GLN A 50 8.54 -4.26 -2.56
CA GLN A 50 9.48 -5.36 -2.69
C GLN A 50 9.81 -5.62 -4.17
N CYS A 51 11.07 -5.94 -4.39
CA CYS A 51 11.64 -6.44 -5.63
C CYS A 51 12.91 -7.21 -5.25
N ARG A 52 13.38 -8.12 -6.08
CA ARG A 52 14.54 -8.95 -5.74
C ARG A 52 15.52 -9.02 -6.90
N ASP A 53 16.80 -9.06 -6.58
CA ASP A 53 17.84 -9.36 -7.56
C ASP A 53 17.80 -10.86 -7.91
N PRO A 54 17.92 -11.25 -9.18
CA PRO A 54 17.96 -12.66 -9.56
C PRO A 54 19.09 -13.41 -8.83
N GLY A 55 18.73 -14.41 -8.03
CA GLY A 55 19.69 -15.18 -7.21
C GLY A 55 20.00 -14.57 -5.83
N GLY A 56 19.36 -13.47 -5.44
CA GLY A 56 19.49 -12.87 -4.12
C GLY A 56 18.93 -13.75 -2.99
N ALA A 57 19.64 -13.82 -1.86
CA ALA A 57 19.25 -14.61 -0.69
C ALA A 57 18.08 -14.02 0.11
N ALA A 58 17.76 -12.74 -0.09
CA ALA A 58 16.69 -12.01 0.59
C ALA A 58 15.96 -11.06 -0.37
N SER A 59 14.77 -10.60 0.04
CA SER A 59 14.03 -9.58 -0.69
C SER A 59 14.77 -8.25 -0.67
N GLY A 60 14.84 -7.57 -1.81
CA GLY A 60 15.20 -6.17 -1.90
C GLY A 60 13.96 -5.28 -1.70
N GLY A 61 14.06 -4.01 -2.08
CA GLY A 61 12.98 -3.07 -1.88
C GLY A 61 13.28 -1.68 -2.41
N ARG A 62 12.22 -0.89 -2.52
CA ARG A 62 12.24 0.45 -3.14
C ARG A 62 11.75 1.52 -2.17
N ARG A 63 12.17 1.49 -0.90
CA ARG A 63 11.69 2.43 0.15
C ARG A 63 11.78 3.91 -0.24
N ALA A 64 12.71 4.29 -1.13
CA ALA A 64 12.85 5.67 -1.61
C ALA A 64 11.61 6.16 -2.39
N GLN A 65 10.79 5.25 -2.93
CA GLN A 65 9.57 5.53 -3.69
C GLN A 65 8.28 5.38 -2.85
N LEU A 66 8.43 5.17 -1.53
CA LEU A 66 7.32 4.93 -0.61
C LEU A 66 6.35 6.11 -0.55
N PRO A 67 6.79 7.38 -0.45
CA PRO A 67 5.87 8.53 -0.50
C PRO A 67 5.06 8.59 -1.79
N GLU A 68 5.68 8.34 -2.94
CA GLU A 68 5.04 8.38 -4.25
C GLU A 68 3.94 7.33 -4.36
N LEU A 69 4.27 6.08 -4.01
CA LEU A 69 3.35 4.97 -4.13
C LEU A 69 2.20 5.07 -3.11
N ALA A 70 2.49 5.49 -1.88
CA ALA A 70 1.47 5.72 -0.85
C ALA A 70 0.47 6.80 -1.27
N ARG A 71 0.95 7.93 -1.81
CA ARG A 71 0.09 9.01 -2.31
C ARG A 71 -0.76 8.56 -3.49
N ALA A 72 -0.20 7.75 -4.41
CA ALA A 72 -0.97 7.19 -5.51
C ALA A 72 -2.11 6.29 -5.02
N GLY A 73 -1.84 5.39 -4.06
CA GLY A 73 -2.86 4.52 -3.48
C GLY A 73 -3.94 5.30 -2.73
N ILE A 74 -3.55 6.17 -1.79
CA ILE A 74 -4.52 6.91 -0.96
C ILE A 74 -5.40 7.85 -1.80
N ALA A 75 -4.88 8.38 -2.91
CA ALA A 75 -5.63 9.23 -3.82
C ALA A 75 -6.79 8.50 -4.53
N THR A 76 -6.87 7.17 -4.45
CA THR A 76 -8.02 6.38 -4.94
C THR A 76 -9.16 6.24 -3.92
N GLY A 77 -9.03 6.86 -2.75
CA GLY A 77 -10.04 6.82 -1.68
C GLY A 77 -10.10 5.45 -1.00
N LEU A 78 -9.05 5.11 -0.24
CA LEU A 78 -8.94 3.83 0.49
C LEU A 78 -9.42 3.94 1.94
N ALA A 79 -9.68 2.78 2.55
CA ALA A 79 -10.05 2.71 3.97
C ALA A 79 -8.85 2.94 4.90
N GLY A 80 -7.63 2.65 4.43
CA GLY A 80 -6.42 2.88 5.19
C GLY A 80 -5.15 2.50 4.44
N LEU A 81 -4.02 2.77 5.10
CA LEU A 81 -2.68 2.41 4.66
C LEU A 81 -2.06 1.46 5.69
N PHE A 82 -1.37 0.44 5.23
CA PHE A 82 -0.48 -0.39 6.03
C PHE A 82 0.97 0.00 5.74
N LEU A 83 1.77 0.16 6.78
CA LEU A 83 3.13 0.69 6.72
C LEU A 83 4.01 0.06 7.80
N GLU A 84 5.23 -0.31 7.44
CA GLU A 84 6.28 -0.66 8.39
C GLU A 84 7.41 0.38 8.38
N ALA A 85 8.00 0.59 9.55
CA ALA A 85 9.09 1.54 9.73
C ALA A 85 10.14 0.98 10.68
N HIS A 86 11.39 1.45 10.53
CA HIS A 86 12.50 1.09 11.41
C HIS A 86 13.38 2.32 11.67
N PRO A 87 13.98 2.48 12.88
CA PRO A 87 14.92 3.58 13.15
C PRO A 87 16.12 3.59 12.20
N ASN A 88 16.62 2.41 11.85
CA ASN A 88 17.66 2.23 10.86
C ASN A 88 17.30 1.07 9.91
N PRO A 89 16.57 1.30 8.79
CA PRO A 89 16.09 0.23 7.94
C PRO A 89 17.17 -0.72 7.41
N ASP A 90 18.41 -0.26 7.28
CA ASP A 90 19.52 -1.09 6.81
C ASP A 90 19.97 -2.15 7.86
N GLU A 91 19.56 -1.99 9.12
CA GLU A 91 19.78 -2.95 10.22
C GLU A 91 18.53 -3.79 10.55
N ALA A 92 17.42 -3.58 9.84
CA ALA A 92 16.21 -4.37 10.07
C ALA A 92 16.45 -5.85 9.71
N ARG A 93 15.98 -6.76 10.56
CA ARG A 93 16.20 -8.21 10.40
C ARG A 93 15.34 -8.83 9.28
N CYS A 94 14.34 -8.12 8.79
CA CYS A 94 13.48 -8.48 7.68
C CYS A 94 12.98 -7.19 7.02
N ASP A 95 12.84 -7.19 5.69
CA ASP A 95 12.19 -6.14 4.87
C ASP A 95 12.69 -4.70 5.04
N GLY A 96 13.88 -4.51 5.62
CA GLY A 96 14.59 -3.24 5.72
C GLY A 96 14.71 -2.44 4.41
N PRO A 97 14.94 -3.07 3.24
CA PRO A 97 14.96 -2.37 1.96
C PRO A 97 13.64 -1.66 1.57
N SER A 98 12.52 -2.05 2.17
CA SER A 98 11.19 -1.46 1.93
C SER A 98 10.67 -0.61 3.09
N ALA A 99 11.22 -0.77 4.29
CA ALA A 99 10.75 -0.06 5.48
C ALA A 99 11.04 1.46 5.45
N LEU A 100 10.09 2.25 5.95
CA LEU A 100 10.27 3.69 6.13
C LEU A 100 11.28 3.97 7.26
N LYS A 101 12.08 5.05 7.13
CA LYS A 101 12.85 5.56 8.28
C LYS A 101 11.91 6.15 9.31
N LEU A 102 11.97 5.68 10.55
CA LEU A 102 10.98 6.00 11.59
C LEU A 102 10.88 7.51 11.90
N ASP A 103 11.99 8.23 11.80
CA ASP A 103 12.04 9.70 12.01
C ASP A 103 11.25 10.49 10.95
N LEU A 104 10.98 9.89 9.80
CA LEU A 104 10.17 10.50 8.73
C LEU A 104 8.66 10.21 8.87
N LEU A 105 8.24 9.37 9.82
CA LEU A 105 6.86 8.89 9.93
C LEU A 105 5.84 10.03 10.05
N ALA A 106 6.10 11.03 10.89
CA ALA A 106 5.18 12.14 11.10
C ALA A 106 4.95 12.95 9.81
N ALA A 107 6.04 13.39 9.16
CA ALA A 107 5.97 14.14 7.91
C ALA A 107 5.34 13.33 6.77
N PHE A 108 5.59 12.01 6.74
CA PHE A 108 4.93 11.11 5.80
C PHE A 108 3.42 11.07 6.01
N LEU A 109 2.96 10.87 7.26
CA LEU A 109 1.53 10.81 7.59
C LEU A 109 0.81 12.13 7.36
N GLU A 110 1.46 13.27 7.56
CA GLU A 110 0.91 14.59 7.23
C GLU A 110 0.58 14.70 5.74
N GLN A 111 1.47 14.22 4.86
CA GLN A 111 1.21 14.21 3.42
C GLN A 111 0.08 13.25 3.04
N VAL A 112 0.08 12.04 3.60
CA VAL A 112 -0.98 11.04 3.35
C VAL A 112 -2.33 11.60 3.79
N LYS A 113 -2.40 12.20 4.98
CA LYS A 113 -3.61 12.84 5.51
C LYS A 113 -4.11 13.96 4.60
N ALA A 114 -3.22 14.83 4.12
CA ALA A 114 -3.60 15.94 3.26
C ALA A 114 -4.23 15.45 1.94
N VAL A 115 -3.67 14.42 1.31
CA VAL A 115 -4.25 13.83 0.08
C VAL A 115 -5.58 13.13 0.40
N ASP A 116 -5.63 12.37 1.50
CA ASP A 116 -6.82 11.63 1.92
C ASP A 116 -8.03 12.55 2.17
N GLU A 117 -7.81 13.65 2.89
CA GLU A 117 -8.85 14.63 3.20
C GLU A 117 -9.41 15.28 1.93
N VAL A 118 -8.54 15.63 0.98
CA VAL A 118 -8.98 16.21 -0.30
C VAL A 118 -9.83 15.21 -1.06
N VAL A 119 -9.33 14.00 -1.29
CA VAL A 119 -10.02 13.00 -2.12
C VAL A 119 -11.32 12.53 -1.48
N LYS A 120 -11.36 12.32 -0.15
CA LYS A 120 -12.59 11.93 0.54
C LYS A 120 -13.65 13.02 0.59
N ALA A 121 -13.29 14.28 0.34
CA ALA A 121 -14.23 15.39 0.23
C ALA A 121 -14.77 15.60 -1.19
N LEU A 122 -14.16 14.98 -2.22
CA LEU A 122 -14.64 15.10 -3.59
C LEU A 122 -15.96 14.32 -3.77
N PRO A 123 -16.95 14.89 -4.48
CA PRO A 123 -18.15 14.15 -4.82
C PRO A 123 -17.81 13.03 -5.80
N THR A 124 -18.55 11.92 -5.72
CA THR A 124 -18.47 10.85 -6.71
C THR A 124 -18.90 11.39 -8.08
N LEU A 125 -18.09 11.12 -9.09
CA LEU A 125 -18.44 11.36 -10.48
C LEU A 125 -18.95 10.05 -11.08
N ASP A 126 -20.17 10.07 -11.62
CA ASP A 126 -20.70 8.99 -12.43
C ASP A 126 -20.35 9.26 -13.90
N THR A 127 -19.54 8.37 -14.48
CA THR A 127 -19.06 8.48 -15.86
C THR A 127 -19.51 7.30 -16.72
N ALA A 128 -20.46 6.50 -16.23
CA ALA A 128 -21.04 5.36 -16.93
C ALA A 128 -22.21 5.76 -17.86
#